data_AF-A0A4R3L3C1-F1
#
_entry.id   AF-A0A4R3L3C1-F1
#
_cell.length_a   1.000
_cell.length_b   1.000
_cell.length_c   1.000
_cell.angle_alpha   90.00
_cell.angle_beta   90.00
_cell.angle_gamma   90.00
#
_symmetry.space_group_name_H-M   'P 1'
#
loop_
_entity.id
_entity.type
_entity.pdbx_description
1 polymer ?
#
loop_
_entity_poly.entity_id
_entity_poly.type
_entity_poly.pdbx_seq_one_letter_code
_entity_poly.pdbx_strand_id
1 'polypeptide(L)'
;MQKAIIDLNTNAIVGIANDGFIPEKHQLLLDLPEDFNPDDVAEWAYDGHGLTRDPVALLERAKAARKARIKAEAARLIEATDWKLERAREREAAGWATLAEVDAVLAEREAIRRSSDAAEAAVDALTDVGSVQRFTWAVDVPVAPPRRLTHKAFSDRFTDAEMQAILAAAEANAALKAWWEKFRLASDINLDDPQTIAGVQALEIAGLISAGRAAEVLALAAVGHTAS
;
A
#
# COMPACT_ATOMS: atom_id res chain seq x y z
N MET A 1 13.48 -25.16 -44.89
CA MET A 1 12.44 -24.63 -43.98
C MET A 1 12.94 -24.77 -42.55
N GLN A 2 12.63 -23.82 -41.66
CA GLN A 2 12.96 -23.94 -40.23
C GLN A 2 11.88 -24.77 -39.52
N LYS A 3 12.29 -25.61 -38.57
CA LYS A 3 11.43 -26.50 -37.81
C LYS A 3 11.70 -26.34 -36.32
N ALA A 4 10.67 -26.44 -35.48
CA ALA A 4 10.84 -26.53 -34.03
C ALA A 4 11.35 -27.92 -33.65
N ILE A 5 12.30 -27.96 -32.71
CA ILE A 5 12.70 -29.18 -32.01
C ILE A 5 11.86 -29.25 -30.74
N ILE A 6 11.03 -30.28 -30.62
CA ILE A 6 10.20 -30.56 -29.44
C ILE A 6 10.88 -31.64 -28.62
N ASP A 7 11.04 -31.45 -27.31
CA ASP A 7 11.36 -32.54 -26.40
C ASP A 7 10.06 -33.21 -25.94
N LEU A 8 9.85 -34.47 -26.31
CA LEU A 8 8.65 -35.25 -26.02
C LEU A 8 8.51 -35.63 -24.54
N ASN A 9 9.57 -35.49 -23.72
CA ASN A 9 9.46 -35.70 -22.28
C ASN A 9 8.85 -34.50 -21.56
N THR A 10 9.04 -33.30 -22.12
CA THR A 10 8.60 -32.02 -21.53
C THR A 10 7.52 -31.32 -22.36
N ASN A 11 7.24 -31.79 -23.57
CA ASN A 11 6.37 -31.18 -24.58
C ASN A 11 6.70 -29.71 -24.91
N ALA A 12 7.95 -29.30 -24.66
CA ALA A 12 8.43 -27.94 -24.86
C ALA A 12 9.28 -27.83 -26.12
N ILE A 13 9.31 -26.64 -26.71
CA ILE A 13 10.27 -26.30 -27.77
C ILE A 13 11.64 -26.08 -27.12
N VAL A 14 12.63 -26.90 -27.51
CA VAL A 14 14.01 -26.82 -27.00
C VAL A 14 14.98 -26.17 -27.98
N GLY A 15 14.53 -25.89 -29.21
CA GLY A 15 15.32 -25.18 -30.20
C GLY A 15 14.63 -25.05 -31.56
N ILE A 16 15.29 -24.34 -32.48
CA ILE A 16 14.87 -24.20 -33.88
C ILE A 16 16.00 -24.75 -34.76
N ALA A 17 15.66 -25.60 -35.72
CA ALA A 17 16.60 -26.22 -36.63
C ALA A 17 16.29 -25.91 -38.09
N ASN A 18 17.31 -25.96 -38.94
CA ASN A 18 17.16 -25.93 -40.40
C ASN A 18 16.81 -27.33 -40.94
N ASP A 19 16.26 -27.37 -42.15
CA ASP A 19 16.02 -28.63 -42.87
C ASP A 19 17.29 -29.49 -42.94
N GLY A 20 17.18 -30.75 -42.52
CA GLY A 20 18.28 -31.73 -42.47
C GLY A 20 18.82 -32.04 -41.07
N PHE A 21 18.36 -31.36 -40.02
CA PHE A 21 18.64 -31.76 -38.64
C PHE A 21 18.04 -33.13 -38.32
N ILE A 22 18.78 -33.96 -37.58
CA ILE A 22 18.35 -35.30 -37.16
C ILE A 22 17.99 -35.22 -35.66
N PRO A 23 16.71 -35.36 -35.28
CA PRO A 23 16.30 -35.28 -33.88
C PRO A 23 16.80 -36.48 -33.07
N GLU A 24 17.02 -36.26 -31.77
CA GLU A 24 17.26 -37.35 -30.82
C GLU A 24 16.01 -38.24 -30.64
N LYS A 25 16.16 -39.42 -30.05
CA LYS A 25 15.06 -40.41 -29.89
C LYS A 25 13.82 -39.85 -29.17
N HIS A 26 14.01 -38.86 -28.30
CA HIS A 26 12.94 -38.21 -27.55
C HIS A 26 12.55 -36.85 -28.14
N GLN A 27 13.01 -36.53 -29.35
CA GLN A 27 12.74 -35.27 -30.00
C GLN A 27 11.87 -35.45 -31.26
N LEU A 28 11.02 -34.46 -31.52
CA LEU A 28 10.21 -34.38 -32.73
C LEU A 28 10.50 -33.08 -33.46
N LEU A 29 10.55 -33.14 -34.80
CA LEU A 29 10.59 -31.96 -35.65
C LEU A 29 9.19 -31.62 -36.14
N LEU A 30 8.75 -30.41 -35.84
CA LEU A 30 7.47 -29.87 -36.34
C LEU A 30 7.70 -28.64 -37.20
N ASP A 31 6.82 -28.50 -38.20
CA ASP A 31 6.75 -27.26 -38.94
C ASP A 31 6.31 -26.12 -38.02
N LEU A 32 6.98 -24.99 -38.17
CA LEU A 32 6.60 -23.78 -37.46
C LEU A 32 5.26 -23.27 -38.01
N PRO A 33 4.30 -22.94 -37.13
CA PRO A 33 3.09 -22.22 -37.52
C PRO A 33 3.41 -20.94 -38.29
N GLU A 34 2.53 -20.52 -39.19
CA GLU A 34 2.76 -19.35 -40.05
C GLU A 34 2.92 -18.05 -39.24
N ASP A 35 2.32 -17.98 -38.05
CA ASP A 35 2.39 -16.87 -37.10
C ASP A 35 3.48 -17.06 -36.02
N PHE A 36 4.35 -18.06 -36.15
CA PHE A 36 5.40 -18.32 -35.18
C PHE A 36 6.45 -17.20 -35.16
N ASN A 37 6.66 -16.62 -33.98
CA ASN A 37 7.72 -15.66 -33.71
C ASN A 37 8.73 -16.28 -32.71
N PRO A 38 10.03 -16.36 -33.04
CA PRO A 38 11.05 -16.86 -32.12
C PRO A 38 11.10 -16.15 -30.77
N ASP A 39 10.72 -14.86 -30.72
CA ASP A 39 10.69 -14.06 -29.48
C ASP A 39 9.58 -14.50 -28.52
N ASP A 40 8.59 -15.25 -29.02
CA ASP A 40 7.41 -15.73 -28.29
C ASP A 40 7.44 -17.25 -28.11
N VAL A 41 8.59 -17.92 -28.27
CA VAL A 41 8.72 -19.40 -28.18
C VAL A 41 8.15 -20.00 -26.89
N ALA A 42 8.22 -19.26 -25.78
CA ALA A 42 7.67 -19.67 -24.48
C ALA A 42 6.12 -19.69 -24.45
N GLU A 43 5.48 -19.09 -25.44
CA GLU A 43 4.02 -19.09 -25.61
C GLU A 43 3.54 -20.28 -26.44
N TRP A 44 4.44 -21.15 -26.93
CA TRP A 44 4.10 -22.31 -27.76
C TRP A 44 4.40 -23.62 -27.03
N ALA A 45 3.44 -24.53 -27.03
CA ALA A 45 3.56 -25.88 -26.48
C ALA A 45 3.12 -26.93 -27.50
N TYR A 46 3.68 -28.12 -27.38
CA TYR A 46 3.26 -29.27 -28.19
C TYR A 46 2.05 -29.96 -27.55
N ASP A 47 0.95 -30.06 -28.28
CA ASP A 47 -0.31 -30.67 -27.80
C ASP A 47 -0.43 -32.18 -28.12
N GLY A 48 0.61 -32.78 -28.69
CA GLY A 48 0.60 -34.17 -29.18
C GLY A 48 0.31 -34.30 -30.69
N HIS A 49 -0.09 -33.21 -31.35
CA HIS A 49 -0.37 -33.17 -32.79
C HIS A 49 0.36 -32.03 -33.51
N GLY A 50 0.50 -30.87 -32.87
CA GLY A 50 1.12 -29.69 -33.42
C GLY A 50 1.54 -28.69 -32.35
N LEU A 51 2.09 -27.56 -32.81
CA LEU A 51 2.38 -26.43 -31.93
C LEU A 51 1.12 -25.60 -31.72
N THR A 52 0.73 -25.41 -30.47
CA THR A 52 -0.38 -24.54 -30.07
C THR A 52 0.11 -23.50 -29.09
N ARG A 53 -0.57 -22.35 -29.01
CA ARG A 53 -0.22 -21.38 -27.98
C ARG A 53 -0.62 -21.92 -26.62
N ASP A 54 0.32 -22.02 -25.67
CA ASP A 54 0.03 -22.40 -24.29
C ASP A 54 -0.79 -21.28 -23.62
N PRO A 55 -2.09 -21.50 -23.39
CA PRO A 55 -2.96 -20.46 -22.86
C PRO A 55 -2.61 -20.11 -21.40
N VAL A 56 -1.99 -21.04 -20.67
CA VAL A 56 -1.58 -20.83 -19.27
C VAL A 56 -0.35 -19.93 -19.22
N ALA A 57 0.67 -20.24 -20.02
CA ALA A 57 1.88 -19.41 -20.11
C ALA A 57 1.56 -17.99 -20.60
N LEU A 58 0.68 -17.86 -21.59
CA LEU A 58 0.23 -16.56 -22.11
C LEU A 58 -0.52 -15.75 -21.04
N LEU A 59 -1.40 -16.38 -20.26
CA LEU A 59 -2.13 -15.73 -19.18
C LEU A 59 -1.18 -15.23 -18.09
N GLU A 60 -0.24 -16.06 -17.64
CA GLU A 60 0.71 -15.70 -16.59
C GLU A 60 1.65 -14.55 -17.02
N ARG A 61 2.11 -14.56 -18.28
CA ARG A 61 2.89 -13.45 -18.85
C ARG A 61 2.05 -12.16 -18.92
N ALA A 62 0.80 -12.24 -19.36
CA ALA A 62 -0.10 -11.10 -19.41
C ALA A 62 -0.33 -10.50 -18.00
N LYS A 63 -0.58 -11.35 -16.99
CA LYS A 63 -0.72 -10.92 -15.58
C LYS A 63 0.54 -10.24 -15.08
N ALA A 64 1.71 -10.87 -15.26
CA ALA A 64 2.99 -10.32 -14.85
C ALA A 64 3.24 -8.93 -15.45
N ALA A 65 3.03 -8.79 -16.77
CA ALA A 65 3.18 -7.51 -17.46
C ALA A 65 2.19 -6.44 -16.96
N ARG A 66 0.94 -6.82 -16.67
CA ARG A 66 -0.06 -5.88 -16.13
C ARG A 66 0.30 -5.43 -14.71
N LYS A 67 0.69 -6.35 -13.83
CA LYS A 67 1.15 -6.02 -12.47
C LYS A 67 2.38 -5.11 -12.49
N ALA A 68 3.35 -5.37 -13.37
CA ALA A 68 4.52 -4.51 -13.53
C ALA A 68 4.14 -3.07 -13.93
N ARG A 69 3.16 -2.89 -14.83
CA ARG A 69 2.65 -1.56 -15.19
C ARG A 69 1.97 -0.87 -14.02
N ILE A 70 1.13 -1.58 -13.27
CA ILE A 70 0.46 -1.04 -12.06
C ILE A 70 1.50 -0.55 -11.05
N LYS A 71 2.53 -1.35 -10.75
CA LYS A 71 3.63 -0.95 -9.86
C LYS A 71 4.37 0.29 -10.33
N ALA A 72 4.70 0.36 -11.62
CA ALA A 72 5.38 1.51 -12.20
C ALA A 72 4.52 2.78 -12.12
N GLU A 73 3.22 2.66 -12.34
CA GLU A 73 2.27 3.78 -12.23
C GLU A 73 2.11 4.22 -10.76
N ALA A 74 1.97 3.28 -9.83
CA ALA A 74 1.94 3.57 -8.39
C ALA A 74 3.22 4.26 -7.90
N ALA A 75 4.39 3.81 -8.36
CA ALA A 75 5.67 4.45 -8.04
C ALA A 75 5.70 5.92 -8.53
N ARG A 76 5.24 6.19 -9.77
CA ARG A 76 5.16 7.56 -10.29
C ARG A 76 4.20 8.44 -9.51
N LEU A 77 3.04 7.93 -9.11
CA LEU A 77 2.10 8.69 -8.28
C LEU A 77 2.70 8.99 -6.90
N ILE A 78 3.39 8.02 -6.29
CA ILE A 78 4.10 8.19 -5.02
C ILE A 78 5.22 9.24 -5.13
N GLU A 79 5.98 9.24 -6.22
CA GLU A 79 7.02 10.24 -6.52
C GLU A 79 6.40 11.63 -6.74
N ALA A 80 5.28 11.72 -7.47
CA ALA A 80 4.57 12.98 -7.71
C ALA A 80 4.05 13.64 -6.41
N THR A 81 3.93 12.89 -5.31
CA THR A 81 3.58 13.43 -3.99
C THR A 81 4.78 13.91 -3.17
N ASP A 82 6.02 13.71 -3.61
CA ASP A 82 7.22 14.02 -2.81
C ASP A 82 7.28 15.50 -2.42
N TRP A 83 7.05 16.41 -3.37
CA TRP A 83 7.03 17.84 -3.09
C TRP A 83 5.93 18.23 -2.07
N LYS A 84 4.77 17.56 -2.11
CA LYS A 84 3.68 17.81 -1.14
C LYS A 84 4.13 17.41 0.27
N LEU A 85 4.79 16.25 0.37
CA LEU A 85 5.26 15.71 1.63
C LEU A 85 6.41 16.55 2.22
N GLU A 86 7.36 16.94 1.38
CA GLU A 86 8.47 17.82 1.77
C GLU A 86 7.92 19.15 2.27
N ARG A 87 7.06 19.82 1.49
CA ARG A 87 6.42 21.07 1.89
C ARG A 87 5.63 20.94 3.20
N ALA A 88 4.88 19.86 3.38
CA ALA A 88 4.12 19.63 4.60
C ALA A 88 5.05 19.50 5.82
N ARG A 89 6.17 18.77 5.68
CA ARG A 89 7.18 18.62 6.74
C ARG A 89 7.88 19.93 7.06
N GLU A 90 8.28 20.70 6.04
CA GLU A 90 8.92 22.00 6.25
C GLU A 90 7.99 22.97 6.98
N ARG A 91 6.72 23.02 6.58
CA ARG A 91 5.72 23.88 7.24
C ARG A 91 5.43 23.43 8.67
N GLU A 92 5.38 22.13 8.92
CA GLU A 92 5.20 21.58 10.27
C GLU A 92 6.38 21.93 11.17
N ALA A 93 7.61 21.71 10.70
CA ALA A 93 8.83 22.06 11.42
C ALA A 93 8.95 23.58 11.68
N ALA A 94 8.48 24.41 10.75
CA ALA A 94 8.40 25.86 10.90
C ALA A 94 7.24 26.34 11.80
N GLY A 95 6.33 25.45 12.21
CA GLY A 95 5.15 25.78 13.01
C GLY A 95 4.02 26.46 12.23
N TRP A 96 4.06 26.45 10.89
CA TRP A 96 3.01 26.97 10.01
C TRP A 96 1.93 25.94 9.64
N ALA A 97 2.16 24.68 9.98
CA ALA A 97 1.28 23.55 9.72
C ALA A 97 1.25 22.59 10.92
N THR A 98 0.34 21.62 10.89
CA THR A 98 0.22 20.57 11.92
C THR A 98 0.65 19.21 11.38
N LEU A 99 0.90 18.25 12.28
CA LEU A 99 1.13 16.84 11.91
C LEU A 99 0.00 16.27 11.03
N ALA A 100 -1.24 16.76 11.18
CA ALA A 100 -2.37 16.32 10.37
C ALA A 100 -2.18 16.59 8.86
N GLU A 101 -1.48 17.68 8.48
CA GLU A 101 -1.18 17.97 7.08
C GLU A 101 -0.15 16.98 6.51
N VAL A 102 0.87 16.63 7.30
CA VAL A 102 1.84 15.59 6.94
C VAL A 102 1.16 14.23 6.83
N ASP A 103 0.32 13.89 7.80
CA ASP A 103 -0.43 12.64 7.88
C ASP A 103 -1.44 12.48 6.73
N ALA A 104 -2.04 13.58 6.26
CA ALA A 104 -2.90 13.56 5.08
C ALA A 104 -2.14 13.15 3.81
N VAL A 105 -0.93 13.67 3.60
CA VAL A 105 -0.10 13.28 2.46
C VAL A 105 0.40 11.83 2.61
N LEU A 106 0.75 11.41 3.82
CA LEU A 106 1.13 10.01 4.07
C LEU A 106 -0.04 9.04 3.81
N ALA A 107 -1.27 9.44 4.14
CA ALA A 107 -2.47 8.68 3.85
C ALA A 107 -2.76 8.60 2.34
N GLU A 108 -2.56 9.68 1.58
CA GLU A 108 -2.62 9.68 0.11
C GLU A 108 -1.65 8.63 -0.46
N ARG A 109 -0.40 8.61 0.02
CA ARG A 109 0.61 7.63 -0.41
C ARG A 109 0.24 6.19 -0.03
N GLU A 110 -0.32 5.99 1.15
CA GLU A 110 -0.76 4.68 1.60
C GLU A 110 -1.98 4.18 0.82
N ALA A 111 -2.91 5.07 0.45
CA ALA A 111 -4.02 4.74 -0.44
C ALA A 111 -3.52 4.25 -1.81
N ILE A 112 -2.49 4.87 -2.38
CA ILE A 112 -1.85 4.40 -3.61
C ILE A 112 -1.29 2.98 -3.44
N ARG A 113 -0.55 2.72 -2.35
CA ARG A 113 0.01 1.39 -2.08
C ARG A 113 -1.08 0.33 -1.97
N ARG A 114 -2.09 0.56 -1.12
CA ARG A 114 -3.18 -0.40 -0.93
C ARG A 114 -4.00 -0.62 -2.19
N SER A 115 -4.23 0.43 -2.99
CA SER A 115 -4.92 0.30 -4.28
C SER A 115 -4.09 -0.48 -5.29
N SER A 116 -2.76 -0.33 -5.30
CA SER A 116 -1.84 -1.15 -6.12
C SER A 116 -1.90 -2.61 -5.70
N ASP A 117 -1.76 -2.90 -4.41
CA ASP A 117 -1.78 -4.28 -3.87
C ASP A 117 -3.12 -4.97 -4.17
N ALA A 118 -4.24 -4.26 -3.96
CA ALA A 118 -5.58 -4.77 -4.27
C ALA A 118 -5.74 -5.04 -5.77
N ALA A 119 -5.22 -4.16 -6.63
CA ALA A 119 -5.28 -4.34 -8.07
C ALA A 119 -4.41 -5.50 -8.56
N GLU A 120 -3.24 -5.73 -7.97
CA GLU A 120 -2.41 -6.90 -8.26
C GLU A 120 -3.12 -8.21 -7.90
N ALA A 121 -3.75 -8.26 -6.72
CA ALA A 121 -4.56 -9.40 -6.32
C ALA A 121 -5.76 -9.61 -7.27
N ALA A 122 -6.40 -8.54 -7.72
CA ALA A 122 -7.48 -8.60 -8.70
C ALA A 122 -7.00 -9.13 -10.06
N VAL A 123 -5.81 -8.71 -10.53
CA VAL A 123 -5.19 -9.23 -11.75
C VAL A 123 -4.87 -10.72 -11.63
N ASP A 124 -4.36 -11.16 -10.47
CA ASP A 124 -4.05 -12.57 -10.22
C ASP A 124 -5.29 -13.46 -10.26
N ALA A 125 -6.45 -12.93 -9.85
CA ALA A 125 -7.73 -13.62 -9.91
C ALA A 125 -8.33 -13.74 -11.32
N LEU A 126 -7.79 -13.05 -12.33
CA LEU A 126 -8.30 -13.12 -13.71
C LEU A 126 -7.94 -14.47 -14.36
N THR A 127 -8.86 -15.00 -15.15
CA THR A 127 -8.75 -16.34 -15.75
C THR A 127 -8.48 -16.33 -17.24
N ASP A 128 -8.44 -15.17 -17.87
CA ASP A 128 -8.23 -15.02 -19.32
C ASP A 128 -7.46 -13.74 -19.66
N VAL A 129 -6.74 -13.80 -20.79
CA VAL A 129 -5.88 -12.72 -21.27
C VAL A 129 -6.67 -11.46 -21.64
N GLY A 130 -7.86 -11.60 -22.21
CA GLY A 130 -8.69 -10.47 -22.63
C GLY A 130 -9.17 -9.62 -21.45
N SER A 131 -9.48 -10.26 -20.32
CA SER A 131 -9.78 -9.58 -19.07
C SER A 131 -8.56 -8.86 -18.50
N VAL A 132 -7.37 -9.49 -18.54
CA VAL A 132 -6.12 -8.83 -18.10
C VAL A 132 -5.80 -7.60 -18.94
N GLN A 133 -6.00 -7.67 -20.26
CA GLN A 133 -5.75 -6.55 -21.18
C GLN A 133 -6.71 -5.39 -20.97
N ARG A 134 -7.98 -5.66 -20.64
CA ARG A 134 -9.00 -4.63 -20.36
C ARG A 134 -8.98 -4.10 -18.93
N PHE A 135 -8.24 -4.75 -18.02
CA PHE A 135 -8.13 -4.32 -16.64
C PHE A 135 -7.55 -2.91 -16.54
N THR A 136 -8.31 -2.01 -15.90
CA THR A 136 -7.89 -0.64 -15.59
C THR A 136 -7.62 -0.53 -14.10
N TRP A 137 -6.58 0.21 -13.74
CA TRP A 137 -6.26 0.49 -12.34
C TRP A 137 -6.65 1.93 -12.00
N ALA A 138 -7.11 2.15 -10.78
CA ALA A 138 -7.37 3.44 -10.18
C ALA A 138 -7.00 3.40 -8.69
N VAL A 139 -6.80 4.57 -8.09
CA VAL A 139 -6.58 4.71 -6.64
C VAL A 139 -7.96 4.79 -5.97
N ASP A 140 -8.44 3.67 -5.44
CA ASP A 140 -9.81 3.50 -4.95
C ASP A 140 -9.92 2.86 -3.57
N VAL A 141 -8.80 2.48 -2.94
CA VAL A 141 -8.75 2.02 -1.55
C VAL A 141 -8.41 3.21 -0.64
N PRO A 142 -9.41 3.86 0.00
CA PRO A 142 -9.16 5.03 0.83
C PRO A 142 -8.44 4.65 2.12
N VAL A 143 -7.59 5.56 2.59
CA VAL A 143 -6.88 5.43 3.87
C VAL A 143 -7.13 6.68 4.68
N ALA A 144 -7.64 6.51 5.90
CA ALA A 144 -7.83 7.61 6.82
C ALA A 144 -6.46 8.10 7.33
N PRO A 145 -6.22 9.43 7.38
CA PRO A 145 -5.03 9.98 8.00
C PRO A 145 -4.93 9.58 9.48
N PRO A 146 -3.74 9.18 9.97
CA PRO A 146 -3.50 9.03 11.39
C PRO A 146 -3.89 10.31 12.16
N ARG A 147 -4.51 10.16 13.34
CA ARG A 147 -4.92 11.29 14.17
C ARG A 147 -3.82 11.61 15.20
N ARG A 148 -2.68 12.10 14.71
CA ARG A 148 -1.52 12.42 15.56
C ARG A 148 -1.45 13.91 15.91
N LEU A 149 -0.99 14.19 17.12
CA LEU A 149 -0.75 15.53 17.63
C LEU A 149 0.64 15.63 18.24
N THR A 150 1.23 16.83 18.21
CA THR A 150 2.40 17.12 19.03
C THR A 150 1.99 17.16 20.50
N HIS A 151 2.96 16.97 21.41
CA HIS A 151 2.70 17.10 22.85
C HIS A 151 2.06 18.44 23.22
N LYS A 152 2.52 19.54 22.60
CA LYS A 152 1.93 20.86 22.82
C LYS A 152 0.47 20.90 22.35
N ALA A 153 0.20 20.47 21.11
CA ALA A 153 -1.15 20.53 20.54
C ALA A 153 -2.16 19.68 21.31
N PHE A 154 -1.72 18.56 21.90
CA PHE A 154 -2.56 17.79 22.80
C PHE A 154 -2.76 18.49 24.16
N SER A 155 -1.69 19.01 24.76
CA SER A 155 -1.76 19.74 26.04
C SER A 155 -2.72 20.93 25.96
N ASP A 156 -2.71 21.66 24.84
CA ASP A 156 -3.59 22.79 24.56
C ASP A 156 -5.09 22.40 24.50
N ARG A 157 -5.44 21.10 24.50
CA ARG A 157 -6.84 20.63 24.53
C ARG A 157 -7.43 20.59 25.93
N PHE A 158 -6.59 20.66 26.95
CA PHE A 158 -7.01 20.77 28.34
C PHE A 158 -7.04 22.23 28.75
N THR A 159 -7.97 22.58 29.62
CA THR A 159 -7.98 23.88 30.27
C THR A 159 -6.86 23.97 31.32
N ASP A 160 -6.44 25.18 31.66
CA ASP A 160 -5.42 25.39 32.70
C ASP A 160 -5.82 24.74 34.05
N ALA A 161 -7.10 24.81 34.40
CA ALA A 161 -7.63 24.20 35.63
C ALA A 161 -7.55 22.67 35.61
N GLU A 162 -7.91 22.04 34.47
CA GLU A 162 -7.77 20.60 34.26
C GLU A 162 -6.31 20.18 34.37
N MET A 163 -5.38 20.91 33.74
CA MET A 163 -3.95 20.62 33.80
C MET A 163 -3.39 20.73 35.22
N GLN A 164 -3.78 21.75 35.99
CA GLN A 164 -3.38 21.89 37.39
C GLN A 164 -3.89 20.72 38.24
N ALA A 165 -5.14 20.29 38.04
CA ALA A 165 -5.72 19.15 38.74
C ALA A 165 -4.99 17.84 38.41
N ILE A 166 -4.69 17.60 37.13
CA ILE A 166 -3.94 16.42 36.68
C ILE A 166 -2.54 16.38 37.30
N LEU A 167 -1.82 17.51 37.28
CA LEU A 167 -0.47 17.58 37.86
C LEU A 167 -0.48 17.38 39.38
N ALA A 168 -1.42 18.00 40.10
CA ALA A 168 -1.56 17.80 41.54
C ALA A 168 -1.89 16.34 41.89
N ALA A 169 -2.77 15.69 41.11
CA ALA A 169 -3.10 14.29 41.29
C ALA A 169 -1.91 13.36 40.95
N ALA A 170 -1.11 13.70 39.95
CA ALA A 170 0.08 12.94 39.58
C ALA A 170 1.14 12.93 40.71
N GLU A 171 1.25 13.99 41.51
CA GLU A 171 2.17 13.98 42.66
C GLU A 171 1.76 12.97 43.74
N ALA A 172 0.46 12.71 43.88
CA ALA A 172 -0.06 11.75 44.85
C ALA A 172 -0.20 10.31 44.30
N ASN A 173 -0.20 10.13 42.99
CA ASN A 173 -0.47 8.84 42.34
C ASN A 173 0.66 8.46 41.37
N ALA A 174 1.52 7.52 41.79
CA ALA A 174 2.66 7.06 41.02
C ALA A 174 2.29 6.44 39.66
N ALA A 175 1.13 5.78 39.54
CA ALA A 175 0.68 5.21 38.27
C ALA A 175 0.25 6.31 37.29
N LEU A 176 -0.49 7.31 37.78
CA LEU A 176 -0.85 8.49 36.98
C LEU A 176 0.41 9.28 36.58
N LYS A 177 1.36 9.46 37.50
CA LYS A 177 2.66 10.09 37.22
C LYS A 177 3.43 9.36 36.13
N ALA A 178 3.54 8.04 36.23
CA ALA A 178 4.24 7.24 35.24
C ALA A 178 3.58 7.29 33.85
N TRP A 179 2.25 7.28 33.80
CA TRP A 179 1.51 7.47 32.54
C TRP A 179 1.73 8.86 31.96
N TRP A 180 1.61 9.90 32.80
CA TRP A 180 1.79 11.29 32.39
C TRP A 180 3.22 11.59 31.88
N GLU A 181 4.25 11.05 32.55
CA GLU A 181 5.63 11.23 32.10
C GLU A 181 5.91 10.53 30.77
N LYS A 182 5.37 9.32 30.55
CA LYS A 182 5.46 8.65 29.24
C LYS A 182 4.80 9.49 28.15
N PHE A 183 3.65 10.09 28.47
CA PHE A 183 2.93 10.97 27.57
C PHE A 183 3.73 12.22 27.21
N ARG A 184 4.40 12.85 28.19
CA ARG A 184 5.27 14.02 27.97
C ARG A 184 6.51 13.75 27.14
N LEU A 185 7.04 12.53 27.25
CA LEU A 185 8.24 12.10 26.53
C LEU A 185 7.93 11.62 25.10
N ALA A 186 6.65 11.43 24.76
CA ALA A 186 6.27 11.00 23.42
C ALA A 186 6.52 12.13 22.40
N SER A 187 7.18 11.78 21.28
CA SER A 187 7.42 12.73 20.18
C SER A 187 6.12 13.21 19.54
N ASP A 188 5.17 12.30 19.40
CA ASP A 188 3.81 12.55 18.96
C ASP A 188 2.83 11.66 19.73
N ILE A 189 1.57 12.08 19.75
CA ILE A 189 0.48 11.40 20.45
C ILE A 189 -0.56 11.01 19.41
N ASN A 190 -0.82 9.71 19.30
CA ASN A 190 -1.89 9.17 18.48
C ASN A 190 -3.20 9.10 19.29
N LEU A 191 -4.23 9.82 18.85
CA LEU A 191 -5.53 9.84 19.50
C LEU A 191 -6.33 8.53 19.36
N ASP A 192 -5.91 7.64 18.44
CA ASP A 192 -6.52 6.33 18.23
C ASP A 192 -5.76 5.21 18.95
N ASP A 193 -4.65 5.53 19.62
CA ASP A 193 -3.93 4.57 20.43
C ASP A 193 -4.76 4.17 21.67
N PRO A 194 -4.98 2.86 21.93
CA PRO A 194 -5.79 2.41 23.06
C PRO A 194 -5.30 2.90 24.42
N GLN A 195 -3.99 3.10 24.61
CA GLN A 195 -3.45 3.59 25.89
C GLN A 195 -3.72 5.09 26.07
N THR A 196 -3.67 5.86 24.99
CA THR A 196 -4.07 7.28 24.98
C THR A 196 -5.55 7.42 25.32
N ILE A 197 -6.42 6.65 24.65
CA ILE A 197 -7.87 6.66 24.91
C ILE A 197 -8.16 6.28 26.37
N ALA A 198 -7.61 5.16 26.85
CA ALA A 198 -7.82 4.69 28.21
C ALA A 198 -7.31 5.69 29.25
N GLY A 199 -6.16 6.33 28.99
CA GLY A 199 -5.60 7.34 29.87
C GLY A 199 -6.49 8.57 30.01
N VAL A 200 -6.97 9.14 28.89
CA VAL A 200 -7.87 10.30 28.91
C VAL A 200 -9.21 9.97 29.56
N GLN A 201 -9.77 8.78 29.28
CA GLN A 201 -11.00 8.31 29.95
C GLN A 201 -10.80 8.12 31.46
N ALA A 202 -9.63 7.65 31.89
CA ALA A 202 -9.34 7.50 33.32
C ALA A 202 -9.28 8.86 34.04
N LEU A 203 -8.82 9.93 33.38
CA LEU A 203 -8.85 11.29 33.95
C LEU A 203 -10.28 11.76 34.24
N GLU A 204 -11.22 11.45 33.34
CA GLU A 204 -12.64 11.78 33.53
C GLU A 204 -13.28 10.93 34.63
N ILE A 205 -13.02 9.62 34.64
CA ILE A 205 -13.51 8.70 35.68
C ILE A 205 -12.99 9.13 37.06
N ALA A 206 -11.76 9.62 37.14
CA ALA A 206 -11.16 10.14 38.36
C ALA A 206 -11.67 11.54 38.76
N GLY A 207 -12.51 12.18 37.93
CA GLY A 207 -13.01 13.53 38.15
C GLY A 207 -11.96 14.63 38.00
N LEU A 208 -10.83 14.33 37.37
CA LEU A 208 -9.75 15.30 37.10
C LEU A 208 -10.09 16.21 35.91
N ILE A 209 -10.94 15.72 35.02
CA ILE A 209 -11.61 16.50 33.98
C ILE A 209 -13.13 16.30 34.10
N SER A 210 -13.90 17.27 33.61
CA SER A 210 -15.36 17.22 33.72
C SER A 210 -15.97 16.12 32.84
N ALA A 211 -17.14 15.61 33.20
CA ALA A 211 -17.84 14.60 32.40
C ALA A 211 -18.13 15.10 30.97
N GLY A 212 -17.84 14.27 29.97
CA GLY A 212 -17.89 14.58 28.54
C GLY A 212 -16.57 15.10 27.97
N ARG A 213 -15.63 15.58 28.81
CA ARG A 213 -14.37 16.19 28.35
C ARG A 213 -13.42 15.18 27.73
N ALA A 214 -13.46 13.92 28.14
CA ALA A 214 -12.62 12.91 27.51
C ALA A 214 -12.92 12.78 26.01
N ALA A 215 -14.21 12.81 25.64
CA ALA A 215 -14.63 12.77 24.24
C ALA A 215 -14.18 14.02 23.47
N GLU A 216 -14.28 15.20 24.07
CA GLU A 216 -13.84 16.46 23.46
C GLU A 216 -12.32 16.51 23.24
N VAL A 217 -11.54 16.07 24.23
CA VAL A 217 -10.07 15.98 24.12
C VAL A 217 -9.65 15.00 23.03
N LEU A 218 -10.36 13.89 22.86
CA LEU A 218 -10.08 12.86 21.85
C LEU A 218 -10.71 13.15 20.47
N ALA A 219 -11.57 14.17 20.34
CA ALA A 219 -12.23 14.51 19.08
C ALA A 219 -11.22 15.03 18.04
N LEU A 220 -11.55 14.95 16.75
CA LEU A 220 -10.75 15.67 15.76
C LEU A 220 -10.98 17.18 15.98
N ALA A 221 -9.92 18.00 16.01
CA ALA A 221 -10.11 19.44 15.98
C ALA A 221 -10.84 19.74 14.66
N ALA A 222 -12.00 20.41 14.73
CA ALA A 222 -12.72 20.82 13.54
C ALA A 222 -11.75 21.67 12.70
N VAL A 223 -11.33 21.15 11.55
CA VAL A 223 -10.49 21.88 10.61
C VAL A 223 -11.32 23.10 10.18
N GLY A 224 -10.96 24.26 10.72
CA GLY A 224 -11.49 25.54 10.25
C GLY A 224 -11.08 25.71 8.80
N HIS A 225 -11.94 25.29 7.89
CA HIS A 225 -11.78 25.51 6.46
C HIS A 225 -12.11 26.98 6.18
N THR A 226 -11.12 27.85 6.39
CA THR A 226 -11.16 29.23 5.89
C THR A 226 -9.83 29.52 5.20
N ALA A 227 -9.79 29.37 3.88
CA ALA A 227 -9.30 30.38 2.97
C ALA A 227 -9.64 30.00 1.52
N SER A 228 -10.13 31.01 0.81
CA SER A 228 -10.56 31.05 -0.60
C SER A 228 -9.48 30.72 -1.63
#